data_AF-A0A409Y5U7-F1
#
_entry.id   AF-A0A409Y5U7-F1
#
_cell.length_a   1.000
_cell.length_b   1.000
_cell.length_c   1.000
_cell.angle_alpha   90.00
_cell.angle_beta   90.00
_cell.angle_gamma   90.00
#
_symmetry.space_group_name_H-M   'P 1'
#
loop_
_entity.id
_entity.type
_entity.pdbx_description
1 polymer ?
#
loop_
_entity_poly.entity_id
_entity_poly.type
_entity_poly.pdbx_seq_one_letter_code
_entity_poly.pdbx_strand_id
1 'polypeptide(L)'
;MSAYGHIQRKNSAAPLPPTTWEHEADSKVGSITVYHLTLESARKLPGLLEHLGTIFAKEVEDGMTYPQEGEMSQTTFETYFFSADVFLGLIGPSRSSPTIAEDGTAAGAIGDRDDRTNESLIEKQKGGKSWEECIAGFYYIKPNYPGRSSHVNTLRPASFASTYSLTPLTHCALLLRLWEKLGFSKAGLIPKAGRLRTKDGKGEEYVDAWVFYKSFIEA
;
A
#
# COMPACT_ATOMS: atom_id res chain seq x y z
N MET A 1 -0.36 -13.27 12.95
CA MET A 1 1.10 -13.17 13.25
C MET A 1 1.90 -13.71 12.06
N SER A 2 3.15 -13.29 11.86
CA SER A 2 4.05 -13.90 10.86
C SER A 2 4.27 -15.38 11.17
N ALA A 3 4.40 -16.23 10.15
CA ALA A 3 4.70 -17.66 10.32
C ALA A 3 6.02 -17.90 11.08
N TYR A 4 6.93 -16.93 11.06
CA TYR A 4 8.23 -16.99 11.73
C TYR A 4 8.32 -16.15 13.02
N GLY A 5 7.18 -15.68 13.54
CA GLY A 5 7.16 -14.77 14.69
C GLY A 5 7.78 -13.41 14.38
N HIS A 6 8.37 -12.78 15.39
CA HIS A 6 8.99 -11.45 15.25
C HIS A 6 10.32 -11.56 14.48
N ILE A 7 10.35 -11.03 13.26
CA ILE A 7 11.57 -10.97 12.45
C ILE A 7 12.33 -9.70 12.85
N GLN A 8 13.45 -9.89 13.55
CA GLN A 8 14.35 -8.77 13.89
C GLN A 8 14.94 -8.18 12.61
N ARG A 9 14.67 -6.90 12.39
CA ARG A 9 15.26 -6.13 11.29
C ARG A 9 16.49 -5.38 11.79
N LYS A 10 17.54 -5.29 10.95
CA LYS A 10 18.55 -4.24 11.12
C LYS A 10 17.93 -2.92 10.68
N ASN A 11 17.72 -1.98 11.60
CA ASN A 11 17.23 -0.63 11.30
C ASN A 11 17.96 -0.09 10.06
N SER A 12 17.22 0.15 8.98
CA SER A 12 17.76 0.59 7.70
C SER A 12 17.38 2.05 7.53
N ALA A 13 18.39 2.90 7.32
CA ALA A 13 18.44 4.25 6.71
C ALA A 13 17.28 5.24 6.92
N ALA A 14 17.54 6.53 6.66
CA ALA A 14 16.49 7.54 6.58
C ALA A 14 15.39 7.12 5.59
N PRO A 15 14.12 7.56 5.78
CA PRO A 15 13.04 7.20 4.88
C PRO A 15 13.36 7.49 3.41
N LEU A 16 12.95 6.60 2.51
CA LEU A 16 13.07 6.83 1.06
C LEU A 16 12.33 8.11 0.65
N PRO A 17 12.87 8.86 -0.33
CA PRO A 17 12.21 10.05 -0.85
C PRO A 17 10.88 9.68 -1.55
N PRO A 18 9.89 10.58 -1.56
CA PRO A 18 8.63 10.33 -2.25
C PRO A 18 8.81 10.18 -3.76
N THR A 19 7.97 9.36 -4.38
CA THR A 19 7.95 9.20 -5.85
C THR A 19 6.57 9.60 -6.37
N THR A 20 6.51 10.38 -7.44
CA THR A 20 5.25 10.86 -8.05
C THR A 20 5.06 10.26 -9.43
N TRP A 21 3.87 9.75 -9.71
CA TRP A 21 3.43 9.30 -11.03
C TRP A 21 2.31 10.20 -11.51
N GLU A 22 2.50 10.78 -12.69
CA GLU A 22 1.45 11.53 -13.38
C GLU A 22 0.62 10.58 -14.24
N HIS A 23 -0.68 10.81 -14.29
CA HIS A 23 -1.52 10.15 -15.28
C HIS A 23 -1.45 10.91 -16.62
N GLU A 24 -1.59 10.19 -17.74
CA GLU A 24 -1.73 10.78 -19.08
C GLU A 24 -2.75 11.93 -19.11
N ALA A 25 -2.49 12.92 -19.97
CA ALA A 25 -3.03 14.28 -19.94
C ALA A 25 -4.56 14.42 -19.94
N ASP A 26 -5.32 13.37 -20.30
CA ASP A 26 -6.78 13.39 -20.47
C ASP A 26 -7.54 12.72 -19.31
N SER A 27 -6.84 12.43 -18.21
CA SER A 27 -7.41 11.73 -17.07
C SER A 27 -8.05 12.66 -16.04
N LYS A 28 -9.26 12.27 -15.60
CA LYS A 28 -9.92 12.87 -14.42
C LYS A 28 -9.20 12.56 -13.10
N VAL A 29 -8.34 11.54 -13.09
CA VAL A 29 -7.52 11.12 -11.95
C VAL A 29 -6.27 12.00 -11.90
N GLY A 30 -6.02 12.62 -10.73
CA GLY A 30 -4.81 13.39 -10.48
C GLY A 30 -3.54 12.53 -10.44
N SER A 31 -2.40 13.17 -10.15
CA SER A 31 -1.15 12.41 -9.90
C SER A 31 -1.30 11.50 -8.69
N ILE A 32 -0.44 10.50 -8.55
CA ILE A 32 -0.30 9.71 -7.33
C ILE A 32 1.11 9.91 -6.81
N THR A 33 1.25 10.27 -5.53
CA THR A 33 2.55 10.36 -4.86
C THR A 33 2.62 9.26 -3.81
N VAL A 34 3.67 8.43 -3.85
CA VAL A 34 3.92 7.39 -2.85
C VAL A 34 4.98 7.86 -1.87
N TYR A 35 4.66 7.76 -0.59
CA TYR A 35 5.50 8.12 0.55
C TYR A 35 5.92 6.89 1.32
N HIS A 36 7.19 6.86 1.74
CA HIS A 36 7.68 5.83 2.66
C HIS A 36 7.43 6.25 4.12
N LEU A 37 6.83 5.35 4.88
CA LEU A 37 6.45 5.52 6.28
C LEU A 37 7.01 4.39 7.15
N THR A 38 7.56 4.78 8.29
CA THR A 38 7.74 3.95 9.49
C THR A 38 6.57 4.16 10.45
N LEU A 39 6.41 3.27 11.44
CA LEU A 39 5.40 3.45 12.49
C LEU A 39 5.57 4.79 13.21
N GLU A 40 6.81 5.18 13.49
CA GLU A 40 7.12 6.46 14.15
C GLU A 40 6.65 7.66 13.32
N SER A 41 6.94 7.66 12.01
CA SER A 41 6.48 8.74 11.11
C SER A 41 4.96 8.77 10.96
N ALA A 42 4.31 7.59 10.90
CA ALA A 42 2.86 7.51 10.78
C ALA A 42 2.14 8.02 12.04
N ARG A 43 2.71 7.81 13.24
CA ARG A 43 2.16 8.32 14.50
C ARG A 43 2.17 9.85 14.61
N LYS A 44 3.03 10.53 13.85
CA LYS A 44 3.07 11.99 13.80
C LYS A 44 1.92 12.56 12.96
N LEU A 45 1.22 11.74 12.18
CA LEU A 45 0.12 12.13 11.30
C LEU A 45 -1.22 11.79 11.96
N PRO A 46 -1.97 12.78 12.50
CA PRO A 46 -3.17 12.51 13.27
C PRO A 46 -4.26 11.78 12.48
N GLY A 47 -4.82 10.72 13.06
CA GLY A 47 -5.92 9.94 12.49
C GLY A 47 -5.52 9.00 11.35
N LEU A 48 -4.25 9.01 10.91
CA LEU A 48 -3.82 8.17 9.79
C LEU A 48 -3.87 6.68 10.18
N LEU A 49 -3.27 6.33 11.31
CA LEU A 49 -3.16 4.93 11.73
C LEU A 49 -4.52 4.30 12.00
N GLU A 50 -5.44 5.05 12.59
CA GLU A 50 -6.81 4.62 12.88
C GLU A 50 -7.58 4.39 11.57
N HIS A 51 -7.41 5.28 10.59
CA HIS A 51 -8.03 5.15 9.27
C HIS A 51 -7.48 3.93 8.51
N LEU A 52 -6.16 3.77 8.43
CA LEU A 52 -5.53 2.61 7.79
C LEU A 52 -5.89 1.29 8.49
N GLY A 53 -5.94 1.31 9.82
CA GLY A 53 -6.34 0.16 10.64
C GLY A 53 -7.79 -0.25 10.39
N THR A 54 -8.70 0.72 10.26
CA THR A 54 -10.11 0.48 9.92
C THR A 54 -10.25 -0.16 8.54
N ILE A 55 -9.51 0.33 7.53
CA ILE A 55 -9.50 -0.28 6.19
C ILE A 55 -8.99 -1.73 6.26
N PHE A 56 -7.87 -1.95 6.94
CA PHE A 56 -7.29 -3.28 7.04
C PHE A 56 -8.17 -4.26 7.81
N ALA A 57 -8.80 -3.81 8.90
CA ALA A 57 -9.75 -4.62 9.66
C ALA A 57 -10.93 -5.06 8.79
N LYS A 58 -11.44 -4.15 7.95
CA LYS A 58 -12.49 -4.47 6.98
C LYS A 58 -12.05 -5.50 5.95
N GLU A 59 -10.84 -5.39 5.38
CA GLU A 59 -10.31 -6.37 4.43
C GLU A 59 -10.19 -7.78 5.02
N VAL A 60 -9.80 -7.86 6.30
CA VAL A 60 -9.73 -9.11 7.06
C VAL A 60 -11.13 -9.65 7.36
N GLU A 61 -12.08 -8.80 7.75
CA GLU A 61 -13.47 -9.17 7.98
C GLU A 61 -14.15 -9.68 6.69
N ASP A 62 -13.91 -9.01 5.57
CA ASP A 62 -14.42 -9.42 4.26
C ASP A 62 -13.87 -10.80 3.87
N GLY A 63 -12.65 -11.15 4.32
CA GLY A 63 -12.11 -12.51 4.25
C GLY A 63 -11.81 -13.01 2.83
N MET A 64 -11.61 -12.08 1.89
CA MET A 64 -11.44 -12.37 0.45
C MET A 64 -10.00 -12.21 -0.04
N THR A 65 -9.12 -11.61 0.75
CA THR A 65 -7.79 -11.14 0.32
C THR A 65 -6.69 -11.60 1.27
N TYR A 66 -6.90 -11.44 2.57
CA TYR A 66 -5.97 -11.80 3.62
C TYR A 66 -6.32 -13.17 4.24
N PRO A 67 -5.33 -14.02 4.55
CA PRO A 67 -5.56 -15.30 5.22
C PRO A 67 -5.88 -15.19 6.72
N GLN A 68 -5.78 -13.99 7.29
CA GLN A 68 -6.09 -13.75 8.69
C GLN A 68 -7.58 -13.93 8.95
N GLU A 69 -7.91 -14.61 10.04
CA GLU A 69 -9.27 -14.72 10.57
C GLU A 69 -9.33 -14.02 11.95
N GLY A 70 -10.53 -13.60 12.36
CA GLY A 70 -10.79 -13.05 13.69
C GLY A 70 -10.68 -11.53 13.79
N GLU A 71 -10.76 -11.03 15.02
CA GLU A 71 -10.78 -9.59 15.31
C GLU A 71 -9.43 -8.94 15.01
N MET A 72 -9.46 -7.84 14.25
CA MET A 72 -8.28 -7.06 13.90
C MET A 72 -8.24 -5.76 14.70
N SER A 73 -7.63 -5.81 15.88
CA SER A 73 -7.44 -4.62 16.72
C SER A 73 -6.41 -3.65 16.12
N GLN A 74 -6.48 -2.37 16.52
CA GLN A 74 -5.51 -1.35 16.11
C GLN A 74 -4.06 -1.74 16.45
N THR A 75 -3.83 -2.25 17.66
CA THR A 75 -2.51 -2.73 18.10
C THR A 75 -2.01 -3.89 17.24
N THR A 76 -2.91 -4.81 16.87
CA THR A 76 -2.58 -5.94 16.00
C THR A 76 -2.22 -5.46 14.59
N PHE A 77 -2.98 -4.51 14.05
CA PHE A 77 -2.68 -3.87 12.77
C PHE A 77 -1.31 -3.19 12.78
N GLU A 78 -1.02 -2.31 13.74
CA GLU A 78 0.29 -1.64 13.83
C GLU A 78 1.43 -2.64 13.94
N THR A 79 1.29 -3.64 14.81
CA THR A 79 2.31 -4.68 15.02
C THR A 79 2.54 -5.52 13.76
N TYR A 80 1.50 -5.77 12.98
CA TYR A 80 1.58 -6.58 11.78
C TYR A 80 2.08 -5.76 10.58
N PHE A 81 1.35 -4.70 10.24
CA PHE A 81 1.51 -3.94 9.01
C PHE A 81 2.75 -3.04 9.03
N PHE A 82 3.07 -2.45 10.18
CA PHE A 82 4.27 -1.62 10.38
C PHE A 82 5.42 -2.41 11.01
N SER A 83 5.43 -3.74 10.88
CA SER A 83 6.61 -4.54 11.27
C SER A 83 7.82 -4.33 10.36
N ALA A 84 7.66 -3.60 9.24
CA ALA A 84 8.72 -3.18 8.33
C ALA A 84 8.31 -1.87 7.62
N ASP A 85 8.66 -1.71 6.34
CA ASP A 85 8.42 -0.48 5.59
C ASP A 85 6.99 -0.44 5.06
N VAL A 86 6.33 0.70 5.22
CA VAL A 86 4.98 0.95 4.68
C VAL A 86 5.07 2.06 3.64
N PHE A 87 4.30 1.90 2.57
CA PHE A 87 4.21 2.86 1.48
C PHE A 87 2.77 3.34 1.36
N LEU A 88 2.57 4.66 1.43
CA LEU A 88 1.28 5.32 1.37
C LEU A 88 1.17 6.10 0.06
N GLY A 89 0.22 5.76 -0.79
CA GLY A 89 -0.12 6.51 -2.00
C GLY A 89 -1.17 7.57 -1.70
N LEU A 90 -0.88 8.83 -2.03
CA LEU A 90 -1.82 9.95 -1.96
C LEU A 90 -2.17 10.46 -3.36
N ILE A 91 -3.46 10.76 -3.56
CA ILE A 91 -4.00 11.36 -4.76
C ILE A 91 -3.63 12.86 -4.75
N GLY A 92 -2.95 13.30 -5.81
CA GLY A 92 -2.63 14.69 -6.09
C GLY A 92 -3.77 15.41 -6.83
N PRO A 93 -3.64 16.73 -7.03
CA PRO A 93 -4.67 17.51 -7.72
C PRO A 93 -4.87 17.02 -9.17
N SER A 94 -6.13 16.98 -9.60
CA SER A 94 -6.46 16.73 -11.01
C SER A 94 -6.20 17.99 -11.83
N ARG A 95 -5.56 17.83 -13.01
CA ARG A 95 -5.26 18.94 -13.92
C ARG A 95 -6.52 19.66 -14.44
N SER A 96 -7.70 19.07 -14.29
CA SER A 96 -8.98 19.63 -14.76
C SER A 96 -9.65 20.62 -13.80
N SER A 97 -9.05 20.92 -12.64
CA SER A 97 -9.51 22.00 -11.77
C SER A 97 -8.46 23.11 -11.75
N PRO A 98 -8.70 24.27 -12.39
CA PRO A 98 -7.82 25.42 -12.24
C PRO A 98 -8.03 25.96 -10.83
N THR A 99 -7.23 25.50 -9.87
CA THR A 99 -6.82 26.41 -8.80
C THR A 99 -6.00 27.49 -9.46
N ILE A 100 -6.62 28.66 -9.67
CA ILE A 100 -5.89 29.91 -9.86
C ILE A 100 -5.08 30.08 -8.57
N ALA A 101 -3.85 29.61 -8.59
CA ALA A 101 -2.84 30.10 -7.68
C ALA A 101 -2.46 31.49 -8.20
N GLU A 102 -2.91 32.53 -7.51
CA GLU A 102 -2.30 33.86 -7.57
C GLU A 102 -0.89 33.75 -6.97
N ASP A 103 0.01 33.13 -7.72
CA ASP A 103 1.45 33.41 -7.76
C ASP A 103 2.08 32.36 -8.66
N GLY A 104 2.50 32.80 -9.85
CA GLY A 104 2.95 31.99 -10.98
C GLY A 104 4.27 31.24 -10.76
N THR A 105 4.34 30.37 -9.75
CA THR A 105 5.46 29.44 -9.59
C THR A 105 5.05 28.08 -10.14
N ALA A 106 5.54 27.77 -11.33
CA ALA A 106 5.41 26.44 -11.94
C ALA A 106 5.90 25.37 -10.95
N ALA A 107 5.17 24.25 -10.87
CA ALA A 107 5.56 23.07 -10.09
C ALA A 107 6.84 22.46 -10.69
N GLY A 108 7.98 23.05 -10.32
CA GLY A 108 9.29 22.62 -10.72
C GLY A 108 9.63 21.27 -10.12
N ALA A 109 10.32 20.46 -10.92
CA ALA A 109 11.02 19.26 -10.48
C ALA A 109 11.66 19.49 -9.10
N ILE A 110 11.41 18.56 -8.17
CA ILE A 110 11.98 18.56 -6.83
C ILE A 110 13.48 18.28 -6.97
N GLY A 111 14.23 19.34 -7.25
CA GLY A 111 15.67 19.39 -7.30
C GLY A 111 16.20 20.18 -6.11
N ASP A 112 17.00 19.46 -5.33
CA ASP A 112 18.12 19.94 -4.51
C ASP A 112 17.84 20.62 -3.15
N ARG A 113 18.32 19.92 -2.10
CA ARG A 113 18.39 20.26 -0.66
C ARG A 113 17.08 20.59 0.05
N ASP A 114 16.50 19.59 0.69
CA ASP A 114 15.27 19.78 1.45
C ASP A 114 15.27 18.97 2.74
N ASP A 115 15.41 19.66 3.87
CA ASP A 115 15.25 19.11 5.23
C ASP A 115 13.75 18.80 5.54
N ARG A 116 12.92 18.67 4.50
CA ARG A 116 11.49 18.37 4.60
C ARG A 116 11.31 16.87 4.77
N THR A 117 10.71 16.49 5.89
CA THR A 117 10.41 15.09 6.18
C THR A 117 9.16 14.63 5.41
N ASN A 118 9.03 13.32 5.17
CA ASN A 118 7.87 12.75 4.48
C ASN A 118 6.55 13.14 5.15
N GLU A 119 6.51 13.23 6.48
CA GLU A 119 5.35 13.66 7.25
C GLU A 119 4.87 15.06 6.84
N SER A 120 5.79 16.03 6.75
CA SER A 120 5.47 17.41 6.35
C SER A 120 4.92 17.50 4.93
N LEU A 121 5.45 16.67 4.02
CA LEU A 121 5.00 16.62 2.63
C LEU A 121 3.60 15.99 2.51
N ILE A 122 3.33 14.96 3.31
CA ILE A 122 2.01 14.32 3.40
C ILE A 122 0.97 15.31 3.91
N GLU A 123 1.25 16.04 4.99
CA GLU A 123 0.31 17.04 5.53
C GLU A 123 0.01 18.13 4.51
N LYS A 124 1.04 18.62 3.82
CA LYS A 124 0.89 19.61 2.75
C LYS A 124 0.03 19.07 1.60
N GLN A 125 0.25 17.83 1.15
CA GLN A 125 -0.53 17.24 0.07
C GLN A 125 -1.97 16.93 0.48
N LYS A 126 -2.19 16.48 1.72
CA LYS A 126 -3.54 16.26 2.29
C LYS A 126 -4.35 17.56 2.26
N GLY A 127 -3.72 18.70 2.56
CA GLY A 127 -4.31 20.03 2.33
C GLY A 127 -5.68 20.22 3.02
N GLY A 128 -5.85 19.63 4.21
CA GLY A 128 -7.10 19.68 4.98
C GLY A 128 -8.18 18.65 4.60
N LYS A 129 -8.04 17.92 3.48
CA LYS A 129 -8.96 16.84 3.07
C LYS A 129 -9.00 15.71 4.09
N SER A 130 -10.05 14.89 4.08
CA SER A 130 -10.09 13.68 4.90
C SER A 130 -9.12 12.62 4.37
N TRP A 131 -8.78 11.61 5.19
CA TRP A 131 -7.90 10.51 4.74
C TRP A 131 -8.57 9.65 3.67
N GLU A 132 -9.89 9.47 3.81
CA GLU A 132 -10.75 8.74 2.87
C GLU A 132 -10.70 9.34 1.46
N GLU A 133 -10.57 10.67 1.34
CA GLU A 133 -10.59 11.38 0.06
C GLU A 133 -9.21 11.42 -0.63
N CYS A 134 -8.13 11.34 0.14
CA CYS A 134 -6.78 11.58 -0.38
C CYS A 134 -5.93 10.31 -0.51
N ILE A 135 -6.26 9.23 0.20
CA ILE A 135 -5.49 7.98 0.12
C ILE A 135 -5.91 7.19 -1.13
N ALA A 136 -4.94 6.96 -2.01
CA ALA A 136 -5.09 6.07 -3.17
C ALA A 136 -4.92 4.59 -2.79
N GLY A 137 -4.15 4.31 -1.75
CA GLY A 137 -3.86 2.96 -1.29
C GLY A 137 -2.58 2.89 -0.48
N PHE A 138 -2.32 1.71 0.09
CA PHE A 138 -1.12 1.48 0.88
C PHE A 138 -0.72 0.00 0.88
N TYR A 139 0.59 -0.23 1.02
CA TYR A 139 1.16 -1.57 1.05
C TYR A 139 2.39 -1.60 1.95
N TYR A 140 2.74 -2.78 2.46
CA TYR A 140 4.00 -2.98 3.18
C TYR A 140 5.01 -3.75 2.33
N ILE A 141 6.29 -3.54 2.61
CA ILE A 141 7.39 -4.40 2.17
C ILE A 141 8.09 -4.93 3.41
N LYS A 142 8.18 -6.25 3.51
CA LYS A 142 8.78 -6.94 4.67
C LYS A 142 9.63 -8.13 4.22
N PRO A 143 10.75 -8.44 4.89
CA PRO A 143 11.44 -9.71 4.71
C PRO A 143 10.48 -10.90 4.87
N ASN A 144 10.42 -11.76 3.86
CA ASN A 144 9.58 -12.96 3.90
C ASN A 144 10.14 -14.02 4.85
N TYR A 145 11.48 -14.08 4.96
CA TYR A 145 12.21 -15.04 5.78
C TYR A 145 13.18 -14.32 6.73
N PRO A 146 13.43 -14.87 7.93
CA PRO A 146 14.43 -14.32 8.84
C PRO A 146 15.88 -14.64 8.39
N GLY A 147 16.83 -13.92 8.98
CA GLY A 147 18.26 -14.26 8.90
C GLY A 147 18.85 -14.17 7.49
N ARG A 148 19.52 -15.25 7.04
CA ARG A 148 20.28 -15.29 5.78
C ARG A 148 19.41 -15.12 4.53
N SER A 149 18.11 -15.37 4.63
CA SER A 149 17.14 -15.22 3.54
C SER A 149 16.31 -13.94 3.63
N SER A 150 16.67 -13.00 4.51
CA SER A 150 15.96 -11.72 4.69
C SER A 150 15.99 -10.79 3.49
N HIS A 151 16.85 -11.06 2.50
CA HIS A 151 16.89 -10.36 1.24
C HIS A 151 15.73 -10.73 0.29
N VAL A 152 14.99 -11.80 0.60
CA VAL A 152 13.76 -12.16 -0.11
C VAL A 152 12.58 -11.45 0.57
N ASN A 153 12.00 -10.48 -0.12
CA ASN A 153 10.95 -9.62 0.41
C ASN A 153 9.56 -10.06 -0.07
N THR A 154 8.56 -9.82 0.78
CA THR A 154 7.14 -9.92 0.49
C THR A 154 6.55 -8.52 0.36
N LEU A 155 5.79 -8.31 -0.70
CA LEU A 155 4.94 -7.14 -0.90
C LEU A 155 3.49 -7.57 -0.81
N ARG A 156 2.69 -6.90 0.05
CA ARG A 156 1.24 -7.07 0.04
C ARG A 156 0.50 -5.73 0.11
N PRO A 157 -0.37 -5.43 -0.86
CA PRO A 157 -1.29 -4.30 -0.79
C PRO A 157 -2.41 -4.56 0.23
N ALA A 158 -2.68 -3.60 1.10
CA ALA A 158 -3.87 -3.62 1.96
C ALA A 158 -5.11 -3.18 1.19
N SER A 159 -5.01 -2.09 0.45
CA SER A 159 -6.10 -1.58 -0.36
C SER A 159 -5.56 -0.66 -1.46
N PHE A 160 -6.25 -0.67 -2.60
CA PHE A 160 -6.21 0.41 -3.58
C PHE A 160 -7.59 1.06 -3.53
N ALA A 161 -7.70 2.18 -2.79
CA ALA A 161 -8.92 2.96 -2.75
C ALA A 161 -9.01 3.78 -4.04
N SER A 162 -9.77 3.27 -5.01
CA SER A 162 -10.43 4.13 -5.98
C SER A 162 -11.92 3.88 -5.84
N THR A 163 -12.69 4.97 -5.73
CA THR A 163 -14.13 5.09 -5.43
C THR A 163 -15.07 4.37 -6.42
N TYR A 164 -14.56 3.47 -7.25
CA TYR A 164 -15.33 2.67 -8.19
C TYR A 164 -15.37 1.23 -7.71
N SER A 165 -16.51 0.89 -7.13
CA SER A 165 -17.09 -0.43 -6.88
C SER A 165 -16.51 -1.56 -7.74
N LEU A 166 -15.35 -2.11 -7.37
CA LEU A 166 -14.83 -3.32 -7.99
C LEU A 166 -15.14 -4.50 -7.08
N THR A 167 -15.93 -5.44 -7.59
CA THR A 167 -16.24 -6.68 -6.87
C THR A 167 -14.95 -7.45 -6.52
N PRO A 168 -14.89 -8.25 -5.44
CA PRO A 168 -13.65 -8.88 -4.98
C PRO A 168 -12.88 -9.74 -6.02
N LEU A 169 -13.59 -10.50 -6.89
CA LEU A 169 -12.94 -11.28 -7.98
C LEU A 169 -12.23 -10.38 -9.01
N THR A 170 -12.70 -9.14 -9.18
CA THR A 170 -12.06 -8.15 -10.05
C THR A 170 -10.74 -7.65 -9.45
N HIS A 171 -10.66 -7.52 -8.13
CA HIS A 171 -9.44 -7.06 -7.45
C HIS A 171 -8.30 -8.10 -7.58
N CYS A 172 -8.58 -9.37 -7.32
CA CYS A 172 -7.58 -10.44 -7.48
C CYS A 172 -7.12 -10.57 -8.94
N ALA A 173 -8.05 -10.55 -9.91
CA ALA A 173 -7.70 -10.63 -11.33
C ALA A 173 -6.89 -9.42 -11.81
N LEU A 174 -7.17 -8.22 -11.31
CA LEU A 174 -6.41 -7.00 -11.62
C LEU A 174 -5.01 -7.04 -11.01
N LEU A 175 -4.87 -7.51 -9.77
CA LEU A 175 -3.56 -7.69 -9.14
C LEU A 175 -2.69 -8.69 -9.90
N LEU A 176 -3.26 -9.84 -10.32
CA LEU A 176 -2.53 -10.82 -11.14
C LEU A 176 -1.98 -10.20 -12.44
N ARG A 177 -2.84 -9.45 -13.16
CA ARG A 177 -2.45 -8.75 -14.40
C ARG A 177 -1.42 -7.66 -14.14
N LEU A 178 -1.51 -6.97 -12.99
CA LEU A 178 -0.55 -5.96 -12.60
C LEU A 178 0.83 -6.58 -12.36
N TRP A 179 0.91 -7.68 -11.62
CA TRP A 179 2.17 -8.38 -11.38
C TRP A 179 2.84 -8.83 -12.69
N GLU A 180 2.06 -9.41 -13.60
CA GLU A 180 2.56 -9.81 -14.93
C GLU A 180 3.07 -8.61 -15.74
N LYS A 181 2.32 -7.50 -15.77
CA LYS A 181 2.75 -6.26 -16.45
C LYS A 181 4.02 -5.66 -15.84
N LEU A 182 4.19 -5.78 -14.53
CA LEU A 182 5.40 -5.34 -13.82
C LEU A 182 6.58 -6.31 -13.99
N GLY A 183 6.44 -7.37 -14.79
CA GLY A 183 7.50 -8.33 -15.08
C GLY A 183 7.75 -9.33 -13.94
N PHE A 184 6.78 -9.57 -13.08
CA PHE A 184 6.85 -10.68 -12.12
C PHE A 184 6.53 -11.99 -12.82
N SER A 185 7.32 -13.02 -12.49
CA SER A 185 7.11 -14.39 -12.94
C SER A 185 6.22 -15.16 -11.96
N LYS A 186 5.37 -16.04 -12.49
CA LYS A 186 4.62 -17.04 -11.70
C LYS A 186 5.56 -18.18 -11.33
N ALA A 187 6.14 -18.12 -10.14
CA ALA A 187 7.12 -19.10 -9.65
C ALA A 187 6.47 -20.43 -9.21
N GLY A 188 5.19 -20.39 -8.81
CA GLY A 188 4.46 -21.60 -8.42
C GLY A 188 2.99 -21.34 -8.15
N LEU A 189 2.21 -22.42 -8.14
CA LEU A 189 0.79 -22.43 -7.77
C LEU A 189 0.61 -23.38 -6.59
N ILE A 190 0.00 -22.88 -5.52
CA ILE A 190 -0.40 -23.70 -4.37
C ILE A 190 -1.89 -23.95 -4.50
N PRO A 191 -2.33 -25.18 -4.83
CA PRO A 191 -3.75 -25.48 -4.95
C PRO A 191 -4.42 -25.43 -3.58
N LYS A 192 -5.65 -24.89 -3.52
CA LYS A 192 -6.49 -24.83 -2.31
C LYS A 192 -5.77 -24.23 -1.09
N ALA A 193 -4.93 -23.23 -1.33
CA ALA A 193 -4.04 -22.63 -0.35
C ALA A 193 -4.77 -21.83 0.75
N GLY A 194 -5.86 -21.15 0.36
CA GLY A 194 -6.63 -20.29 1.27
C GLY A 194 -8.07 -20.76 1.34
N ARG A 195 -8.64 -20.78 2.54
CA ARG A 195 -10.09 -20.89 2.73
C ARG A 195 -10.61 -19.48 2.91
N LEU A 196 -11.21 -18.94 1.86
CA LEU A 196 -11.67 -17.55 1.82
C LEU A 196 -13.19 -17.51 1.83
N ARG A 197 -13.75 -16.39 2.29
CA ARG A 197 -15.19 -16.17 2.20
C ARG A 197 -15.63 -16.13 0.74
N THR A 198 -16.88 -16.46 0.51
CA THR A 198 -17.51 -16.37 -0.81
C THR A 198 -18.12 -14.99 -0.98
N LYS A 199 -18.24 -14.52 -2.22
CA LYS A 199 -18.77 -13.19 -2.54
C LYS A 199 -20.20 -12.94 -2.04
N ASP A 200 -21.01 -13.99 -1.99
CA ASP A 200 -22.39 -13.90 -1.51
C ASP A 200 -22.47 -13.94 0.02
N GLY A 201 -21.33 -14.10 0.72
CA GLY A 201 -21.22 -14.13 2.17
C GLY A 201 -21.85 -15.37 2.81
N LYS A 202 -22.21 -16.38 2.00
CA LYS A 202 -22.98 -17.55 2.48
C LYS A 202 -22.11 -18.74 2.87
N GLY A 203 -20.80 -18.66 2.66
CA GLY A 203 -19.87 -19.71 3.02
C GLY A 203 -18.43 -19.37 2.71
N GLU A 204 -17.59 -20.39 2.77
CA GLU A 204 -16.16 -20.31 2.47
C GLU A 204 -15.80 -21.31 1.36
N GLU A 205 -14.84 -20.95 0.53
CA GLU A 205 -14.31 -21.83 -0.51
C GLU A 205 -12.78 -21.89 -0.48
N TYR A 206 -12.24 -23.03 -0.89
CA TYR A 206 -10.80 -23.17 -1.07
C TYR A 206 -10.38 -22.57 -2.40
N VAL A 207 -9.46 -21.61 -2.35
CA VAL A 207 -8.91 -20.94 -3.52
C VAL A 207 -7.43 -21.25 -3.68
N ASP A 208 -6.98 -21.30 -4.93
CA ASP A 208 -5.56 -21.45 -5.24
C ASP A 208 -4.80 -20.14 -5.01
N ALA A 209 -3.51 -20.23 -4.69
CA ALA A 209 -2.64 -19.08 -4.53
C ALA A 209 -1.43 -19.16 -5.46
N TRP A 210 -1.22 -18.12 -6.26
CA TRP A 210 0.00 -17.94 -7.04
C TRP A 210 1.12 -17.37 -6.18
N VAL A 211 2.31 -17.96 -6.31
CA VAL A 211 3.57 -17.43 -5.80
C VAL A 211 4.24 -16.65 -6.92
N PHE A 212 4.41 -15.35 -6.72
CA PHE A 212 5.10 -14.48 -7.67
C PHE A 212 6.56 -14.23 -7.25
N TYR A 213 7.44 -14.10 -8.23
CA TYR A 213 8.86 -13.80 -8.04
C TYR A 213 9.36 -12.80 -9.08
N LYS A 214 10.20 -11.86 -8.63
CA LYS A 214 10.97 -10.96 -9.50
C LYS A 214 12.35 -10.73 -8.89
N SER A 215 13.39 -10.78 -9.72
CA SER A 215 14.75 -10.36 -9.33
C SER A 215 14.87 -8.84 -9.46
N PHE A 216 15.48 -8.20 -8.47
CA PHE A 216 15.78 -6.77 -8.45
C PHE A 216 17.30 -6.48 -8.57
N ILE A 217 18.11 -7.51 -8.85
CA ILE A 217 19.58 -7.37 -8.97
C ILE A 217 19.99 -6.92 -10.38
N GLU A 218 19.17 -7.22 -11.39
CA GLU A 218 19.49 -7.06 -12.82
C GLU A 218 18.61 -6.01 -13.52
N ALA A 219 17.97 -5.11 -12.76
CA ALA A 219 17.05 -4.09 -13.27
C ALA A 219 17.73 -2.73 -13.48
#